data_AF-A0A4Q4CWA7-F1
#
_entry.id   AF-A0A4Q4CWA7-F1
#
_cell.length_a   1.000
_cell.length_b   1.000
_cell.length_c   1.000
_cell.angle_alpha   90.00
_cell.angle_beta   90.00
_cell.angle_gamma   90.00
#
_symmetry.space_group_name_H-M   'P 1'
#
loop_
_entity.id
_entity.type
_entity.pdbx_description
1 polymer ?
#
loop_
_entity_poly.entity_id
_entity_poly.type
_entity_poly.pdbx_seq_one_letter_code
_entity_poly.pdbx_strand_id
1 'polypeptide(L)' 'MKQLATDISLEVGTKIFELTGARATSNAVGLDLFWRNARTHTLHDPVAYKRREVGAFALLNELPEPTWYT' A
#
# COMPACT_ATOMS: atom_id res chain seq x y z
N MET A 1 -4.67 1.63 -10.48
CA MET A 1 -3.35 2.29 -10.30
C MET A 1 -2.95 2.45 -8.82
N LYS A 2 -3.83 3.00 -7.95
CA LYS A 2 -3.54 3.26 -6.53
C LYS A 2 -3.11 2.03 -5.71
N GLN A 3 -3.75 0.89 -5.93
CA GLN A 3 -3.44 -0.36 -5.21
C GLN A 3 -2.04 -0.91 -5.52
N LEU A 4 -1.63 -0.85 -6.79
CA LEU A 4 -0.29 -1.24 -7.22
C LEU A 4 0.77 -0.31 -6.61
N ALA A 5 0.48 1.00 -6.55
CA ALA A 5 1.39 1.96 -5.93
C ALA A 5 1.55 1.72 -4.42
N THR A 6 0.46 1.35 -3.71
CA THR A 6 0.51 0.96 -2.29
C THR A 6 1.42 -0.25 -2.07
N ASP A 7 1.18 -1.33 -2.82
CA ASP A 7 1.91 -2.59 -2.64
C ASP A 7 3.41 -2.40 -2.96
N ILE A 8 3.74 -1.73 -4.06
CA ILE A 8 5.13 -1.45 -4.46
C ILE A 8 5.83 -0.53 -3.44
N SER A 9 5.17 0.53 -2.97
CA SER A 9 5.78 1.50 -2.05
C SER A 9 6.14 0.85 -0.69
N LEU A 10 5.28 -0.04 -0.20
CA LEU A 10 5.53 -0.79 1.02
C LEU A 10 6.64 -1.83 0.83
N GLU A 11 6.62 -2.56 -0.29
CA GLU A 11 7.65 -3.58 -0.59
C GLU A 11 9.04 -2.95 -0.75
N VAL A 12 9.16 -1.89 -1.55
CA VAL A 12 10.43 -1.19 -1.79
C VAL A 12 10.95 -0.54 -0.50
N GLY A 13 10.07 0.10 0.27
CA GLY A 13 10.43 0.73 1.55
C GLY A 13 10.98 -0.25 2.58
N THR A 14 10.62 -1.54 2.49
CA THR A 14 11.18 -2.60 3.35
C THR A 14 12.44 -3.22 2.76
N LYS A 15 12.43 -3.61 1.47
CA LYS A 15 13.56 -4.32 0.84
C LYS A 15 14.81 -3.46 0.63
N ILE A 16 14.67 -2.14 0.59
CA ILE A 16 15.84 -1.26 0.39
C ILE A 16 16.89 -1.39 1.50
N PHE A 17 16.51 -1.83 2.71
CA PHE A 17 17.43 -2.10 3.81
C PHE A 17 18.26 -3.37 3.60
N GLU A 18 17.75 -4.35 2.86
CA GLU A 18 18.51 -5.55 2.49
C GLU A 18 19.67 -5.20 1.56
N LEU A 19 19.48 -4.20 0.69
CA LEU A 19 20.47 -3.76 -0.28
C LEU A 19 21.50 -2.79 0.32
N THR A 20 21.06 -1.91 1.22
CA THR A 20 21.88 -0.82 1.80
C THR A 20 22.60 -1.23 3.09
N GLY A 21 22.18 -2.34 3.70
CA GLY A 21 22.81 -2.94 4.88
C GLY A 21 22.52 -2.20 6.19
N ALA A 22 23.00 -2.76 7.30
CA ALA A 22 22.66 -2.31 8.65
C ALA A 22 23.04 -0.86 8.98
N ARG A 23 23.94 -0.22 8.23
CA ARG A 23 24.29 1.20 8.44
C ARG A 23 23.19 2.16 7.98
N ALA A 24 22.34 1.72 7.05
CA ALA A 24 21.25 2.52 6.52
C ALA A 24 20.07 2.69 7.49
N THR A 25 20.03 1.92 8.58
CA THR A 25 19.05 2.09 9.66
C THR A 25 19.38 3.25 10.61
N SER A 26 20.48 3.96 10.37
CA SER A 26 20.82 5.15 11.15
C SER A 26 19.77 6.24 10.97
N ASN A 27 19.34 6.85 12.07
CA ASN A 27 18.42 7.99 12.05
C ASN A 27 18.93 9.17 11.22
N ALA A 28 20.25 9.30 11.06
CA ALA A 28 20.84 10.34 10.20
C ALA A 28 20.55 10.12 8.71
N VAL A 29 20.31 8.88 8.28
CA VAL A 29 19.95 8.54 6.90
C VAL A 29 18.45 8.72 6.68
N GLY A 30 17.62 8.44 7.70
CA GLY A 30 16.18 8.70 7.67
C GLY A 30 15.40 7.90 6.62
N LEU A 31 15.95 6.75 6.20
CA LEU A 31 15.36 5.92 5.13
C LEU A 31 14.01 5.31 5.54
N ASP A 32 13.77 5.15 6.83
CA ASP A 32 12.51 4.68 7.43
C ASP A 32 11.34 5.66 7.22
N LEU A 33 11.64 6.96 6.97
CA LEU A 33 10.63 7.98 6.75
C LEU A 33 9.73 7.66 5.56
N PHE A 34 10.29 7.13 4.48
CA PHE A 34 9.55 6.79 3.26
C PHE A 34 8.54 5.67 3.53
N TRP A 35 8.95 4.65 4.27
CA TRP A 35 8.06 3.56 4.66
C TRP A 35 6.96 4.06 5.61
N ARG A 36 7.29 4.90 6.60
CA ARG A 36 6.30 5.47 7.54
C ARG A 36 5.26 6.33 6.81
N ASN A 37 5.69 7.19 5.89
CA ASN A 37 4.79 8.04 5.11
C ASN A 37 3.86 7.19 4.21
N ALA A 38 4.41 6.21 3.51
CA ALA A 38 3.63 5.29 2.68
C ALA A 38 2.61 4.51 3.53
N ARG A 39 3.01 4.00 4.70
CA ARG A 39 2.12 3.24 5.59
C ARG A 39 0.95 4.06 6.10
N THR A 40 1.19 5.31 6.49
CA THR A 40 0.12 6.21 6.97
C THR A 40 -0.84 6.59 5.83
N HIS A 41 -0.32 6.94 4.65
CA HIS A 41 -1.16 7.39 3.55
C HIS A 41 -2.00 6.25 2.94
N THR A 42 -1.44 5.04 2.89
CA THR A 42 -2.13 3.87 2.32
C THR A 42 -3.23 3.31 3.24
N LEU A 43 -3.25 3.70 4.52
CA LEU A 43 -4.29 3.33 5.47
C LEU A 43 -5.60 4.09 5.27
N HIS A 44 -5.56 5.24 4.56
CA HIS A 44 -6.73 6.08 4.29
C HIS A 44 -7.81 5.34 3.50
N ASP A 45 -7.42 4.46 2.59
CA ASP A 45 -8.34 3.68 1.77
C ASP A 45 -8.17 2.20 2.10
N PRO A 46 -9.06 1.60 2.90
CA PRO A 46 -8.95 0.21 3.28
C PRO A 46 -9.04 -0.68 2.03
N VAL A 47 -7.88 -1.14 1.56
CA VAL A 47 -7.70 -2.00 0.37
C VAL A 47 -8.54 -3.29 0.45
N ALA A 48 -8.89 -3.72 1.67
CA ALA A 48 -9.76 -4.87 1.92
C ALA A 48 -11.17 -4.69 1.32
N TYR A 49 -11.73 -3.47 1.31
CA TYR A 49 -13.05 -3.21 0.74
C TYR A 49 -13.04 -3.29 -0.79
N LYS A 50 -12.01 -2.70 -1.43
CA LYS A 50 -11.84 -2.75 -2.89
C LYS A 50 -11.62 -4.16 -3.43
N ARG A 51 -10.89 -5.03 -2.70
CA ARG A 51 -10.74 -6.45 -3.08
C ARG A 51 -12.06 -7.22 -2.97
N ARG A 52 -12.93 -6.87 -2.01
CA ARG A 52 -14.26 -7.47 -1.86
C ARG A 52 -15.18 -7.10 -3.03
N GLU A 53 -15.19 -5.84 -3.44
CA GLU A 53 -16.01 -5.36 -4.56
C GLU A 53 -15.58 -5.99 -5.91
N VAL A 54 -14.28 -6.04 -6.18
CA VAL A 54 -13.76 -6.71 -7.40
C VAL A 54 -14.04 -8.21 -7.38
N GLY A 55 -13.91 -8.86 -6.21
CA GLY A 55 -14.26 -10.27 -6.04
C GLY A 55 -15.75 -10.56 -6.24
N ALA A 56 -16.63 -9.71 -5.72
CA ALA A 56 -18.07 -9.81 -5.91
C ALA A 56 -18.46 -9.63 -7.38
N PHE A 57 -17.88 -8.66 -8.08
CA PHE A 57 -18.09 -8.49 -9.51
C PHE A 57 -17.60 -9.70 -10.33
N ALA A 58 -16.42 -10.22 -10.02
CA ALA A 58 -15.84 -11.36 -10.75
C ALA A 58 -16.56 -12.70 -10.52
N LEU A 59 -17.16 -12.90 -9.34
CA LEU A 59 -17.87 -14.15 -8.99
C LEU A 59 -19.39 -14.08 -9.21
N LEU A 60 -20.01 -12.91 -9.04
CA LEU A 60 -21.47 -12.75 -8.99
C LEU A 60 -22.03 -11.82 -10.07
N ASN A 61 -21.17 -11.14 -10.84
CA ASN A 61 -21.54 -10.15 -11.87
C ASN A 61 -22.39 -8.98 -11.31
N GLU A 62 -22.26 -8.70 -10.01
CA GLU A 62 -22.92 -7.58 -9.33
C GLU A 62 -22.08 -6.31 -9.48
N LEU A 63 -22.68 -5.26 -10.04
CA LEU A 63 -22.06 -3.94 -10.13
C LEU A 63 -21.99 -3.31 -8.73
N PRO A 64 -20.84 -2.76 -8.31
CA PRO A 64 -20.74 -2.09 -7.02
C PRO A 64 -21.60 -0.82 -7.00
N GLU A 65 -22.35 -0.62 -5.91
CA GLU A 65 -23.13 0.59 -5.64
C GLU A 65 -22.19 1.82 -5.55
N PRO A 66 -22.42 2.88 -6.36
CA PRO A 66 -21.55 4.05 -6.35
C PRO A 66 -21.73 4.83 -5.04
N THR A 67 -20.77 4.65 -4.13
CA THR A 67 -20.66 5.46 -2.90
C THR A 67 -19.40 6.31 -2.95
N TRP A 68 -19.30 7.35 -2.11
CA TRP A 68 -18.19 8.30 -2.06
C TRP A 68 -16.80 7.68 -1.79
N TYR A 69 -16.72 6.37 -1.56
CA TYR A 69 -15.50 5.63 -1.26
C TYR A 69 -15.20 4.46 -2.22
N THR A 70 -16.01 4.24 -3.26
CA THR A 70 -15.75 3.26 -4.34
C THR A 70 -14.91 3.93 -5.44
#